data_AF-A0A415IV32-F1
#
_entry.id   AF-A0A415IV32-F1
#
_cell.length_a   1.000
_cell.length_b   1.000
_cell.length_c   1.000
_cell.angle_alpha   90.00
_cell.angle_beta   90.00
_cell.angle_gamma   90.00
#
_symmetry.space_group_name_H-M   'P 1'
#
loop_
_entity.id
_entity.type
_entity.pdbx_description
1 polymer ?
#
loop_
_entity_poly.entity_id
_entity_poly.type
_entity_poly.pdbx_seq_one_letter_code
_entity_poly.pdbx_strand_id
1 'polypeptide(L)'
;MYQITVSEEIKNACPIFKGAAVYAEVTNTAFCEGLWEEINAFTRELTSTTQPEDIKLQPAIAATREAYKRCGKDPSRYRPSAEALRRRLMRGIALYQIDTLVDLINLVSLRTGYSIGGFDADKIQGTDLKLGVGRAEEPFEGIGRGVLNIEGLPVYRDAVGGIGTPTSDNERTKMDLGTQHILAIVNGYSGQEGLQEAVEMIQELLKKYASSNGGEIIYFE
;
A
#
# COMPACT_ATOMS: atom_id res chain seq x y z
N MET A 1 -5.81 -4.34 18.95
CA MET A 1 -6.00 -5.01 17.65
C MET A 1 -6.95 -4.16 16.81
N TYR A 2 -6.62 -3.89 15.55
CA TYR A 2 -7.45 -3.06 14.67
C TYR A 2 -8.69 -3.83 14.20
N GLN A 3 -9.83 -3.15 14.13
CA GLN A 3 -11.05 -3.64 13.49
C GLN A 3 -11.20 -2.94 12.15
N ILE A 4 -10.86 -3.65 11.07
CA ILE A 4 -10.92 -3.12 9.71
C ILE A 4 -12.19 -3.63 9.04
N THR A 5 -13.05 -2.73 8.60
CA THR A 5 -14.34 -3.05 7.97
C THR A 5 -14.40 -2.53 6.54
N VAL A 6 -15.15 -3.23 5.69
CA VAL A 6 -15.36 -2.84 4.29
C VAL A 6 -16.79 -2.35 4.12
N SER A 7 -16.96 -1.17 3.54
CA SER A 7 -18.27 -0.61 3.23
C SER A 7 -19.02 -1.41 2.15
N GLU A 8 -20.35 -1.32 2.17
CA GLU A 8 -21.21 -1.91 1.12
C GLU A 8 -20.89 -1.36 -0.28
N GLU A 9 -20.45 -0.10 -0.39
CA GLU A 9 -20.04 0.49 -1.67
C GLU A 9 -18.86 -0.27 -2.28
N ILE A 10 -17.86 -0.59 -1.46
CA ILE A 10 -16.68 -1.36 -1.90
C ILE A 10 -17.06 -2.81 -2.17
N LYS A 11 -17.89 -3.44 -1.33
CA LYS A 11 -18.38 -4.81 -1.56
C LYS A 11 -19.18 -4.92 -2.86
N ASN A 12 -20.01 -3.92 -3.18
CA ASN A 12 -20.75 -3.89 -4.43
C ASN A 12 -19.83 -3.64 -5.64
N ALA A 13 -18.84 -2.75 -5.51
CA ALA A 13 -17.88 -2.49 -6.57
C ALA A 13 -16.94 -3.69 -6.81
N CYS A 14 -16.50 -4.37 -5.76
CA CYS A 14 -15.58 -5.50 -5.81
C CYS A 14 -16.00 -6.59 -4.80
N PRO A 15 -16.98 -7.45 -5.16
CA PRO A 15 -17.49 -8.48 -4.25
C PRO A 15 -16.46 -9.54 -3.83
N ILE A 16 -15.40 -9.69 -4.64
CA ILE A 16 -14.31 -10.61 -4.36
C ILE A 16 -13.22 -10.00 -3.47
N PHE A 17 -13.32 -8.72 -3.10
CA PHE A 17 -12.30 -8.05 -2.30
C PHE A 17 -11.97 -8.84 -1.04
N LYS A 18 -10.68 -8.97 -0.76
CA LYS A 18 -10.14 -9.42 0.51
C LYS A 18 -9.06 -8.45 0.95
N GLY A 19 -8.96 -8.23 2.25
CA GLY A 19 -7.95 -7.40 2.85
C GLY A 19 -7.09 -8.19 3.82
N ALA A 20 -5.81 -7.81 3.90
CA ALA A 20 -4.92 -8.31 4.92
C ALA A 20 -4.08 -7.15 5.48
N ALA A 21 -3.87 -7.11 6.78
CA ALA A 21 -3.04 -6.12 7.43
C ALA A 21 -1.99 -6.78 8.32
N VAL A 22 -0.81 -6.18 8.40
CA VAL A 22 0.24 -6.55 9.36
C VAL A 22 0.42 -5.40 10.35
N TYR A 23 0.23 -5.71 11.63
CA TYR A 23 0.54 -4.80 12.72
C TYR A 23 1.78 -5.30 13.45
N ALA A 24 2.81 -4.47 13.59
CA ALA A 24 4.05 -4.87 14.25
C ALA A 24 4.74 -3.72 14.98
N GLU A 25 5.40 -4.05 16.09
CA GLU A 25 6.43 -3.20 16.69
C GLU A 25 7.70 -3.26 15.83
N VAL A 26 8.32 -2.11 15.60
CA VAL A 26 9.43 -1.91 14.66
C VAL A 26 10.41 -0.86 15.15
N THR A 27 11.63 -0.91 14.62
CA THR A 27 12.58 0.21 14.64
C THR A 27 12.79 0.68 13.21
N ASN A 28 12.49 1.96 12.95
CA ASN A 28 12.78 2.56 11.66
C ASN A 28 14.20 3.14 11.60
N THR A 29 14.82 3.09 10.44
CA THR A 29 16.13 3.71 10.18
C THR A 29 16.10 4.47 8.87
N ALA A 30 16.95 5.49 8.73
CA ALA A 30 17.01 6.30 7.51
C ALA A 30 17.48 5.51 6.27
N PHE A 31 18.13 4.37 6.49
CA PHE A 31 18.65 3.52 5.43
C PHE A 31 18.97 2.13 5.98
N CYS A 32 18.78 1.11 5.13
CA CYS A 32 19.22 -0.26 5.37
C CYS A 32 19.89 -0.81 4.11
N GLU A 33 21.21 -1.06 4.19
CA GLU A 33 22.00 -1.53 3.04
C GLU A 33 21.50 -2.87 2.51
N GLY A 34 21.26 -3.85 3.38
CA GLY A 34 20.79 -5.18 2.98
C GLY A 34 19.41 -5.16 2.31
N LEU A 35 18.51 -4.25 2.73
CA LEU A 35 17.22 -4.06 2.07
C LEU A 35 17.42 -3.48 0.66
N TRP A 36 18.31 -2.51 0.51
CA TRP A 36 18.61 -1.91 -0.79
C TRP A 36 19.34 -2.85 -1.74
N GLU A 37 20.13 -3.79 -1.24
CA GLU A 37 20.66 -4.89 -2.04
C GLU A 37 19.53 -5.75 -2.62
N GLU A 38 18.53 -6.13 -1.82
CA GLU A 38 17.34 -6.86 -2.28
C GLU A 38 16.51 -6.05 -3.30
N ILE A 39 16.30 -4.74 -3.05
CA ILE A 39 15.60 -3.84 -3.97
C ILE A 39 16.33 -3.74 -5.31
N ASN A 40 17.64 -3.57 -5.29
CA ASN A 40 18.46 -3.43 -6.49
C ASN A 40 18.51 -4.75 -7.27
N ALA A 41 18.61 -5.89 -6.59
CA ALA A 41 18.54 -7.21 -7.22
C ALA A 41 17.20 -7.40 -7.94
N PHE A 42 16.09 -7.16 -7.25
CA PHE A 42 14.75 -7.26 -7.85
C PHE A 42 14.55 -6.26 -8.99
N THR A 43 15.07 -5.04 -8.87
CA THR A 43 14.97 -4.02 -9.92
C THR A 43 15.67 -4.47 -11.21
N ARG A 44 16.86 -5.08 -11.12
CA ARG A 44 17.59 -5.63 -12.28
C ARG A 44 16.85 -6.80 -12.92
N GLU A 45 16.27 -7.68 -12.12
CA GLU A 45 15.44 -8.79 -12.62
C GLU A 45 14.19 -8.25 -13.33
N LEU A 46 13.47 -7.34 -12.68
CA LEU A 46 12.24 -6.77 -13.21
C LEU A 46 12.47 -6.06 -14.55
N THR A 47 13.51 -5.23 -14.63
CA THR A 47 13.83 -4.43 -15.84
C THR A 47 14.39 -5.26 -16.98
N SER A 48 14.89 -6.47 -16.72
CA SER A 48 15.37 -7.38 -17.78
C SER A 48 14.30 -8.34 -18.30
N THR A 49 13.21 -8.57 -17.54
CA THR A 49 12.21 -9.60 -17.85
C THR A 49 10.82 -9.06 -18.20
N THR A 50 10.54 -7.78 -17.91
CA THR A 50 9.19 -7.21 -18.04
C THR A 50 9.17 -6.06 -19.04
N GLN A 51 8.15 -6.02 -19.91
CA GLN A 51 7.91 -4.85 -20.77
C GLN A 51 6.94 -3.86 -20.09
N PRO A 52 7.01 -2.56 -20.42
CA PRO A 52 6.12 -1.54 -19.85
C PRO A 52 4.62 -1.85 -20.00
N GLU A 53 4.24 -2.54 -21.07
CA GLU A 53 2.85 -2.91 -21.38
C GLU A 53 2.32 -4.02 -20.46
N ASP A 54 3.20 -4.83 -19.89
CA ASP A 54 2.87 -5.97 -19.02
C ASP A 54 2.48 -5.53 -17.61
N ILE A 55 2.95 -4.36 -17.16
CA ILE A 55 2.70 -3.86 -15.80
C ILE A 55 1.20 -3.83 -15.48
N LYS A 56 0.38 -3.34 -16.43
CA LYS A 56 -1.08 -3.24 -16.24
C LYS A 56 -1.79 -4.59 -16.30
N LEU A 57 -1.11 -5.64 -16.78
CA LEU A 57 -1.66 -6.99 -16.92
C LEU A 57 -1.46 -7.82 -15.64
N GLN A 58 -0.64 -7.37 -14.71
CA GLN A 58 -0.50 -8.03 -13.42
C GLN A 58 -1.84 -8.07 -12.69
N PRO A 59 -2.30 -9.25 -12.21
CA PRO A 59 -3.64 -9.41 -11.66
C PRO A 59 -4.00 -8.38 -10.57
N ALA A 60 -3.10 -8.16 -9.59
CA ALA A 60 -3.32 -7.20 -8.51
C ALA A 60 -3.46 -5.75 -9.00
N ILE A 61 -2.62 -5.35 -9.98
CA ILE A 61 -2.67 -4.01 -10.58
C ILE A 61 -3.94 -3.85 -11.41
N ALA A 62 -4.24 -4.82 -12.28
CA ALA A 62 -5.44 -4.82 -13.11
C ALA A 62 -6.72 -4.74 -12.27
N ALA A 63 -6.80 -5.53 -11.19
CA ALA A 63 -7.93 -5.53 -10.28
C ALA A 63 -8.07 -4.19 -9.53
N THR A 64 -6.97 -3.58 -9.08
CA THR A 64 -7.02 -2.25 -8.44
C THR A 64 -7.52 -1.19 -9.43
N ARG A 65 -7.07 -1.23 -10.69
CA ARG A 65 -7.55 -0.32 -11.75
C ARG A 65 -9.03 -0.49 -12.04
N GLU A 66 -9.53 -1.72 -12.04
CA GLU A 66 -10.95 -2.01 -12.22
C GLU A 66 -11.77 -1.53 -11.00
N ALA A 67 -11.27 -1.72 -9.78
CA ALA A 67 -11.90 -1.19 -8.57
C ALA A 67 -12.03 0.34 -8.63
N TYR A 68 -11.00 1.05 -9.10
CA TYR A 68 -11.06 2.51 -9.30
C TYR A 68 -12.18 2.89 -10.27
N LYS A 69 -12.24 2.22 -11.43
CA LYS A 69 -13.26 2.49 -12.45
C LYS A 69 -14.66 2.27 -11.89
N ARG A 70 -14.89 1.20 -11.13
CA ARG A 70 -16.19 0.89 -10.52
C ARG A 70 -16.56 1.84 -9.38
N CYS A 71 -15.58 2.38 -8.66
CA CYS A 71 -15.79 3.43 -7.67
C CYS A 71 -15.94 4.83 -8.29
N GLY A 72 -15.75 4.97 -9.60
CA GLY A 72 -15.94 6.23 -10.34
C GLY A 72 -14.65 7.05 -10.59
N LYS A 73 -13.47 6.51 -10.27
CA LYS A 73 -12.18 7.17 -10.58
C LYS A 73 -11.55 6.64 -11.86
N ASP A 74 -11.01 7.53 -12.67
CA ASP A 74 -10.25 7.18 -13.88
C ASP A 74 -8.84 6.65 -13.53
N PRO A 75 -8.54 5.35 -13.77
CA PRO A 75 -7.26 4.74 -13.45
C PRO A 75 -6.13 5.15 -14.41
N SER A 76 -6.40 5.94 -15.45
CA SER A 76 -5.37 6.54 -16.29
C SER A 76 -4.76 7.79 -15.66
N ARG A 77 -5.55 8.52 -14.87
CA ARG A 77 -5.17 9.73 -14.13
C ARG A 77 -4.64 9.40 -12.74
N TYR A 78 -5.26 8.44 -12.06
CA TYR A 78 -4.86 7.97 -10.73
C TYR A 78 -4.34 6.55 -10.82
N ARG A 79 -3.07 6.34 -10.45
CA ARG A 79 -2.43 5.03 -10.59
C ARG A 79 -2.30 4.35 -9.22
N PRO A 80 -2.52 3.03 -9.14
CA PRO A 80 -2.10 2.23 -8.00
C PRO A 80 -0.60 2.43 -7.72
N SER A 81 -0.18 2.38 -6.45
CA SER A 81 1.21 2.60 -6.04
C SER A 81 2.17 1.62 -6.74
N ALA A 82 1.82 0.33 -6.78
CA ALA A 82 2.60 -0.70 -7.48
C ALA A 82 2.81 -0.39 -8.98
N GLU A 83 1.76 0.07 -9.68
CA GLU A 83 1.86 0.47 -11.08
C GLU A 83 2.81 1.67 -11.24
N ALA A 84 2.70 2.67 -10.36
CA ALA A 84 3.53 3.86 -10.41
C ALA A 84 5.01 3.53 -10.18
N LEU A 85 5.33 2.67 -9.21
CA LEU A 85 6.70 2.23 -8.91
C LEU A 85 7.31 1.43 -10.06
N ARG A 86 6.59 0.43 -10.59
CA ARG A 86 7.09 -0.39 -11.73
C ARG A 86 7.31 0.47 -12.98
N ARG A 87 6.40 1.39 -13.30
CA ARG A 87 6.56 2.31 -14.45
C ARG A 87 7.74 3.25 -14.28
N ARG A 88 8.03 3.69 -13.04
CA ARG A 88 9.19 4.53 -12.74
C ARG A 88 10.48 3.79 -13.12
N LEU A 89 10.61 2.53 -12.70
CA LEU A 89 11.75 1.67 -13.03
C LEU A 89 11.88 1.43 -14.54
N MET A 90 10.79 1.13 -15.25
CA MET A 90 10.83 0.92 -16.70
C MET A 90 11.24 2.16 -17.50
N ARG A 91 11.12 3.35 -16.91
CA ARG A 91 11.58 4.61 -17.51
C ARG A 91 13.05 4.91 -17.20
N GLY A 92 13.77 3.99 -16.55
CA GLY A 92 15.14 4.19 -16.10
C GLY A 92 15.26 5.18 -14.93
N ILE A 93 14.17 5.47 -14.22
CA ILE A 93 14.17 6.38 -13.08
C ILE A 93 14.34 5.56 -11.80
N ALA A 94 15.37 5.88 -11.02
CA ALA A 94 15.63 5.21 -9.74
C ALA A 94 14.48 5.41 -8.75
N LEU A 95 14.20 4.39 -7.93
CA LEU A 95 13.25 4.49 -6.81
C LEU A 95 13.68 5.58 -5.83
N TYR A 96 12.72 6.09 -5.07
CA TYR A 96 13.05 6.94 -3.93
C TYR A 96 13.64 6.07 -2.82
N GLN A 97 14.64 6.61 -2.12
CA GLN A 97 15.10 6.11 -0.83
C GLN A 97 14.55 7.04 0.24
N ILE A 98 13.68 6.52 1.08
CA ILE A 98 12.96 7.33 2.08
C ILE A 98 13.43 6.96 3.49
N ASP A 99 13.05 5.77 3.93
CA ASP A 99 13.46 5.13 5.18
C ASP A 99 13.17 3.63 5.05
N THR A 100 13.70 2.84 5.97
CA THR A 100 13.65 1.38 5.90
C THR A 100 12.22 0.82 5.85
N LEU A 101 11.27 1.41 6.58
CA LEU A 101 9.89 0.94 6.56
C LEU A 101 9.20 1.24 5.23
N VAL A 102 9.33 2.47 4.71
CA VAL A 102 8.75 2.86 3.42
C VAL A 102 9.36 2.04 2.28
N ASP A 103 10.68 1.87 2.28
CA ASP A 103 11.41 1.14 1.24
C ASP A 103 11.02 -0.35 1.22
N LEU A 104 10.79 -0.94 2.40
CA LEU A 104 10.32 -2.32 2.55
C LEU A 104 8.91 -2.50 1.97
N ILE A 105 7.98 -1.62 2.31
CA ILE A 105 6.61 -1.68 1.77
C ILE A 105 6.63 -1.49 0.25
N ASN A 106 7.47 -0.60 -0.25
CA ASN A 106 7.67 -0.41 -1.68
C ASN A 106 8.22 -1.66 -2.36
N LEU A 107 9.15 -2.39 -1.74
CA LEU A 107 9.67 -3.66 -2.25
C LEU A 107 8.57 -4.73 -2.35
N VAL A 108 7.72 -4.88 -1.33
CA VAL A 108 6.60 -5.84 -1.37
C VAL A 108 5.60 -5.45 -2.45
N SER A 109 5.25 -4.17 -2.55
CA SER A 109 4.36 -3.66 -3.61
C SER A 109 4.93 -3.90 -5.00
N LEU A 110 6.24 -3.69 -5.16
CA LEU A 110 6.99 -3.97 -6.37
C LEU A 110 7.01 -5.46 -6.73
N ARG A 111 7.18 -6.38 -5.78
CA ARG A 111 7.20 -7.82 -6.06
C ARG A 111 5.81 -8.38 -6.39
N THR A 112 4.82 -8.00 -5.60
CA THR A 112 3.48 -8.61 -5.63
C THR A 112 2.51 -7.91 -6.59
N GLY A 113 2.74 -6.63 -6.90
CA GLY A 113 1.79 -5.82 -7.64
C GLY A 113 0.64 -5.29 -6.79
N TYR A 114 0.55 -5.66 -5.50
CA TYR A 114 -0.46 -5.12 -4.59
C TYR A 114 -0.19 -3.67 -4.23
N SER A 115 -1.26 -2.89 -4.11
CA SER A 115 -1.18 -1.57 -3.48
C SER A 115 -1.22 -1.76 -1.98
N ILE A 116 -0.16 -1.31 -1.30
CA ILE A 116 0.03 -1.46 0.13
C ILE A 116 0.12 -0.07 0.73
N GLY A 117 -0.71 0.21 1.73
CA GLY A 117 -0.60 1.42 2.55
C GLY A 117 0.26 1.13 3.77
N GLY A 118 1.23 1.99 4.06
CA GLY A 118 2.12 1.87 5.22
C GLY A 118 1.90 3.02 6.17
N PHE A 119 1.34 2.74 7.34
CA PHE A 119 0.93 3.76 8.29
C PHE A 119 1.73 3.67 9.59
N ASP A 120 2.02 4.84 10.15
CA ASP A 120 2.40 4.94 11.56
C ASP A 120 1.15 4.70 12.41
N ALA A 121 1.09 3.53 13.03
CA ALA A 121 -0.07 3.10 13.80
C ALA A 121 -0.31 3.98 15.03
N ASP A 122 0.73 4.65 15.56
CA ASP A 122 0.61 5.54 16.71
C ASP A 122 -0.06 6.88 16.34
N LYS A 123 -0.15 7.19 15.04
CA LYS A 123 -0.81 8.41 14.52
C LYS A 123 -2.27 8.17 14.14
N ILE A 124 -2.72 6.92 14.05
CA ILE A 124 -4.11 6.58 13.71
C ILE A 124 -5.03 6.84 14.91
N GLN A 125 -6.20 7.41 14.65
CA GLN A 125 -7.15 7.79 15.69
C GLN A 125 -8.19 6.69 15.93
N GLY A 126 -7.98 5.92 17.00
CA GLY A 126 -8.80 4.76 17.36
C GLY A 126 -8.35 3.48 16.66
N THR A 127 -9.11 2.40 16.87
CA THR A 127 -8.81 1.07 16.30
C THR A 127 -9.78 0.65 15.20
N ASP A 128 -10.84 1.43 14.97
CA ASP A 128 -11.83 1.18 13.93
C ASP A 128 -11.39 1.85 12.63
N LEU A 129 -11.10 1.03 11.63
CA LEU A 129 -10.82 1.49 10.28
C LEU A 129 -11.92 1.04 9.33
N LYS A 130 -12.27 1.92 8.39
CA LYS A 130 -13.25 1.61 7.35
C LYS A 130 -12.74 1.90 5.96
N LEU A 131 -12.71 0.87 5.11
CA LEU A 131 -12.52 1.01 3.67
C LEU A 131 -13.84 1.43 3.02
N GLY A 132 -13.86 2.60 2.41
CA GLY A 132 -15.00 3.11 1.65
C GLY A 132 -14.58 3.85 0.40
N VAL A 133 -15.55 4.49 -0.26
CA VAL A 133 -15.30 5.34 -1.43
C VAL A 133 -15.15 6.79 -0.99
N GLY A 134 -14.17 7.49 -1.52
CA GLY A 134 -13.92 8.91 -1.27
C GLY A 134 -15.05 9.78 -1.83
N ARG A 135 -15.42 10.82 -1.08
CA ARG A 135 -16.52 11.73 -1.44
C ARG A 135 -15.98 12.96 -2.15
N ALA A 136 -16.88 13.65 -2.86
CA ALA A 136 -16.58 14.98 -3.40
C ALA A 136 -16.16 15.92 -2.25
N GLU A 137 -15.11 16.72 -2.50
CA GLU A 137 -14.57 17.71 -1.56
C GLU A 137 -14.10 17.14 -0.20
N GLU A 138 -13.94 15.82 -0.09
CA GLU A 138 -13.41 15.21 1.12
C GLU A 138 -11.94 15.61 1.32
N PRO A 139 -11.59 16.23 2.47
CA PRO A 139 -10.22 16.67 2.72
C PRO A 139 -9.24 15.50 2.74
N PHE A 140 -8.21 15.57 1.90
CA PHE A 140 -7.14 14.58 1.88
C PHE A 140 -5.83 15.23 1.42
N GLU A 141 -4.78 15.09 2.22
CA GLU A 141 -3.45 15.58 1.89
C GLU A 141 -2.54 14.40 1.62
N GLY A 142 -2.26 14.15 0.33
CA GLY A 142 -1.46 13.01 -0.09
C GLY A 142 0.04 13.29 0.08
N ILE A 143 0.78 12.28 0.52
CA ILE A 143 2.23 12.40 0.75
C ILE A 143 2.94 12.90 -0.50
N GLY A 144 3.63 14.05 -0.38
CA GLY A 144 4.36 14.69 -1.48
C GLY A 144 3.49 15.13 -2.67
N ARG A 145 2.16 15.21 -2.48
CA ARG A 145 1.18 15.61 -3.51
C ARG A 145 0.34 16.83 -3.12
N GLY A 146 0.35 17.20 -1.83
CA GLY A 146 -0.55 18.22 -1.30
C GLY A 146 -2.00 17.74 -1.32
N VAL A 147 -2.94 18.68 -1.49
CA VAL A 147 -4.38 18.36 -1.51
C VAL A 147 -4.70 17.46 -2.72
N LEU A 148 -5.24 16.28 -2.43
CA LEU A 148 -5.58 15.26 -3.41
C LEU A 148 -7.10 15.11 -3.48
N ASN A 149 -7.66 15.19 -4.69
CA ASN A 149 -9.06 14.81 -4.90
C ASN A 149 -9.19 13.28 -4.79
N ILE A 150 -9.83 12.81 -3.72
CA ILE A 150 -10.09 11.39 -3.48
C ILE A 150 -11.49 10.92 -3.88
N GLU A 151 -12.33 11.79 -4.45
CA GLU A 151 -13.66 11.42 -4.93
C GLU A 151 -13.59 10.18 -5.83
N GLY A 152 -14.36 9.15 -5.51
CA GLY A 152 -14.39 7.90 -6.27
C GLY A 152 -13.17 6.98 -6.08
N LEU A 153 -12.22 7.30 -5.20
CA LEU A 153 -11.14 6.38 -4.82
C LEU A 153 -11.52 5.53 -3.62
N PRO A 154 -11.10 4.26 -3.56
CA PRO A 154 -11.05 3.55 -2.29
C PRO A 154 -10.16 4.29 -1.30
N VAL A 155 -10.65 4.47 -0.08
CA VAL A 155 -9.95 5.18 1.00
C VAL A 155 -10.25 4.53 2.34
N TYR A 156 -9.20 4.29 3.12
CA TYR A 156 -9.31 3.91 4.53
C TYR A 156 -9.51 5.16 5.37
N ARG A 157 -10.43 5.10 6.33
CA ARG A 157 -10.69 6.17 7.29
C ARG A 157 -10.59 5.64 8.71
N ASP A 158 -10.05 6.48 9.59
CA ASP A 158 -10.15 6.34 11.03
C ASP A 158 -11.25 7.29 11.58
N ALA A 159 -11.26 7.53 12.88
CA ALA A 159 -12.25 8.40 13.53
C ALA A 159 -12.19 9.88 13.08
N VAL A 160 -11.08 10.33 12.50
CA VAL A 160 -10.86 11.73 12.09
C VAL A 160 -11.01 11.92 10.59
N GLY A 161 -10.58 10.96 9.77
CA GLY A 161 -10.71 11.05 8.33
C GLY A 161 -9.84 10.05 7.56
N GLY A 162 -9.58 10.35 6.29
CA GLY A 162 -8.77 9.49 5.44
C GLY A 162 -7.33 9.29 5.98
N ILE A 163 -6.86 8.05 5.96
CA ILE A 163 -5.47 7.68 6.29
C ILE A 163 -4.69 7.26 5.04
N GLY A 164 -5.36 6.69 4.03
CA GLY A 164 -4.68 6.22 2.83
C GLY A 164 -5.61 5.76 1.73
N THR A 165 -5.12 5.85 0.50
CA THR A 165 -5.73 5.32 -0.72
C THR A 165 -4.74 4.39 -1.41
N PRO A 166 -5.17 3.48 -2.30
CA PRO A 166 -4.23 2.66 -3.06
C PRO A 166 -3.29 3.45 -4.00
N THR A 167 -3.46 4.78 -4.12
CA THR A 167 -2.58 5.69 -4.89
C THR A 167 -1.61 6.47 -4.01
N SER A 168 -2.03 6.87 -2.81
CA SER A 168 -1.25 7.72 -1.90
C SER A 168 -1.81 7.61 -0.49
N ASP A 169 -0.90 7.52 0.47
CA ASP A 169 -1.21 7.66 1.88
C ASP A 169 -1.33 9.14 2.26
N ASN A 170 -1.93 9.41 3.42
CA ASN A 170 -2.17 10.73 3.96
C ASN A 170 -0.96 11.21 4.81
N GLU A 171 -0.61 12.49 4.72
CA GLU A 171 0.47 13.11 5.51
C GLU A 171 0.29 12.92 7.03
N ARG A 172 -0.96 12.89 7.52
CA ARG A 172 -1.29 12.79 8.95
C ARG A 172 -0.81 11.49 9.59
N THR A 173 -0.87 10.38 8.87
CA THR A 173 -0.56 9.04 9.38
C THR A 173 0.69 8.44 8.73
N LYS A 174 1.52 9.29 8.13
CA LYS A 174 2.77 8.86 7.48
C LYS A 174 3.76 8.31 8.51
N MET A 175 4.52 7.31 8.07
CA MET A 175 5.69 6.84 8.78
C MET A 175 6.80 7.91 8.76
N ASP A 176 7.60 7.91 9.81
CA ASP A 176 8.84 8.67 9.89
C ASP A 176 9.90 7.87 10.68
N LEU A 177 11.06 8.47 10.91
CA LEU A 177 12.15 7.82 11.65
C LEU A 177 11.80 7.46 13.09
N GLY A 178 10.79 8.11 13.67
CA GLY A 178 10.29 7.85 15.02
C GLY A 178 9.18 6.80 15.10
N THR A 179 8.69 6.27 13.97
CA THR A 179 7.64 5.25 13.95
C THR A 179 8.09 3.98 14.69
N GLN A 180 7.31 3.59 15.70
CA GLN A 180 7.55 2.39 16.53
C GLN A 180 6.54 1.28 16.26
N HIS A 181 5.36 1.63 15.74
CA HIS A 181 4.33 0.67 15.36
C HIS A 181 3.90 0.90 13.91
N ILE A 182 4.06 -0.11 13.08
CA ILE A 182 3.59 -0.09 11.69
C ILE A 182 2.23 -0.78 11.58
N LEU A 183 1.33 -0.19 10.79
CA LEU A 183 0.18 -0.89 10.21
C LEU A 183 0.35 -0.90 8.69
N ALA A 184 0.64 -2.06 8.12
CA ALA A 184 0.73 -2.24 6.66
C ALA A 184 -0.53 -2.93 6.14
N ILE A 185 -1.26 -2.30 5.21
CA ILE A 185 -2.54 -2.83 4.70
C ILE A 185 -2.41 -3.19 3.22
N VAL A 186 -2.58 -4.48 2.89
CA VAL A 186 -2.55 -5.05 1.54
C VAL A 186 -3.98 -5.10 0.98
N ASN A 187 -4.18 -4.50 -0.19
CA ASN A 187 -5.50 -4.42 -0.83
C ASN A 187 -5.70 -5.51 -1.89
N GLY A 188 -6.39 -6.59 -1.52
CA GLY A 188 -6.69 -7.73 -2.40
C GLY A 188 -7.93 -7.52 -3.28
N TYR A 189 -7.91 -6.52 -4.17
CA TYR A 189 -8.98 -6.35 -5.16
C TYR A 189 -9.07 -7.53 -6.15
N SER A 190 -8.01 -8.33 -6.27
CA SER A 190 -7.96 -9.59 -7.03
C SER A 190 -8.48 -10.81 -6.26
N GLY A 191 -8.93 -10.64 -5.01
CA GLY A 191 -9.33 -11.72 -4.13
C GLY A 191 -8.22 -12.20 -3.20
N GLN A 192 -8.36 -13.42 -2.68
CA GLN A 192 -7.46 -13.96 -1.65
C GLN A 192 -6.10 -14.43 -2.18
N GLU A 193 -6.02 -14.78 -3.46
CA GLU A 193 -4.81 -15.38 -4.05
C GLU A 193 -3.64 -14.40 -4.00
N GLY A 194 -2.49 -14.80 -3.45
CA GLY A 194 -1.32 -13.94 -3.31
C GLY A 194 -1.32 -13.04 -2.07
N LEU A 195 -2.43 -12.94 -1.32
CA LEU A 195 -2.47 -12.09 -0.10
C LEU A 195 -1.60 -12.65 1.01
N GLN A 196 -1.66 -13.96 1.22
CA GLN A 196 -0.86 -14.63 2.26
C GLN A 196 0.63 -14.42 1.99
N GLU A 197 1.06 -14.63 0.74
CA GLU A 197 2.43 -14.44 0.31
C GLU A 197 2.89 -12.98 0.49
N ALA A 198 2.00 -12.01 0.23
CA ALA A 198 2.30 -10.59 0.44
C ALA A 198 2.50 -10.24 1.91
N VAL A 199 1.62 -10.72 2.82
CA VAL A 199 1.78 -10.43 4.26
C VAL A 199 2.95 -11.19 4.88
N GLU A 200 3.19 -12.44 4.47
CA GLU A 200 4.37 -13.21 4.90
C GLU A 200 5.67 -12.50 4.48
N MET A 201 5.72 -11.97 3.26
CA MET A 201 6.86 -11.17 2.81
C MET A 201 7.04 -9.89 3.64
N ILE A 202 5.95 -9.20 4.02
CA ILE A 202 6.04 -8.05 4.95
C ILE A 202 6.64 -8.51 6.28
N GLN A 203 6.11 -9.58 6.89
CA GLN A 203 6.61 -10.08 8.18
C GLN A 203 8.10 -10.47 8.11
N GLU A 204 8.52 -11.14 7.04
CA GLU A 204 9.91 -11.53 6.83
C GLU A 204 10.85 -10.33 6.72
N LEU A 205 10.48 -9.34 5.91
CA LEU A 205 11.31 -8.14 5.75
C LEU A 205 11.35 -7.32 7.05
N LEU A 206 10.24 -7.25 7.80
CA LEU A 206 10.21 -6.57 9.10
C LEU A 206 11.15 -7.26 10.11
N LYS A 207 11.18 -8.59 10.12
CA LYS A 207 12.12 -9.38 10.94
C LYS A 207 13.58 -9.13 10.55
N LYS A 208 13.86 -9.06 9.24
CA LYS A 208 15.23 -8.87 8.73
C LYS A 208 15.76 -7.45 8.95
N TYR A 209 14.92 -6.44 8.75
CA TYR A 209 15.40 -5.06 8.53
C TYR A 209 14.85 -4.03 9.50
N ALA A 210 13.82 -4.35 10.29
CA ALA A 210 13.15 -3.39 11.17
C ALA A 210 13.10 -3.83 12.63
N SER A 211 14.01 -4.72 13.06
CA SER A 211 14.11 -5.23 14.45
C SER A 211 12.78 -5.74 15.02
N SER A 212 11.93 -6.33 14.17
CA SER A 212 10.60 -6.78 14.53
C SER A 212 10.54 -8.29 14.74
N ASN A 213 9.54 -8.78 15.47
CA ASN A 213 9.18 -10.20 15.47
C ASN A 213 8.25 -10.59 14.29
N GLY A 214 7.91 -9.62 13.42
CA GLY A 214 6.98 -9.77 12.29
C GLY A 214 5.52 -9.51 12.63
N GLY A 215 5.18 -9.31 13.90
CA GLY A 215 3.85 -8.87 14.33
C GLY A 215 2.70 -9.84 14.04
N GLU A 216 1.50 -9.28 13.99
CA GLU A 216 0.24 -10.00 13.83
C GLU A 216 -0.39 -9.72 12.45
N ILE A 217 -1.02 -10.74 11.87
CA ILE A 217 -1.78 -10.60 10.62
C ILE A 217 -3.28 -10.52 10.96
N ILE A 218 -3.98 -9.57 10.32
CA ILE A 218 -5.42 -9.37 10.42
C ILE A 218 -6.02 -9.49 9.01
N TYR A 219 -6.89 -10.48 8.78
CA TYR A 219 -7.66 -10.60 7.55
C TYR A 219 -9.04 -9.96 7.71
N PHE A 220 -9.55 -9.33 6.65
CA PHE A 220 -10.85 -8.64 6.65
C PHE A 220 -11.52 -8.65 5.27
N GLU A 221 -12.85 -8.45 5.25
CA GLU A 221 -13.69 -8.49 4.04
C GLU A 221 -14.99 -7.68 4.15
#